data_AF-A0A2P6NBC7-F1
#
_entry.id   AF-A0A2P6NBC7-F1
#
_cell.length_a   1.000
_cell.length_b   1.000
_cell.length_c   1.000
_cell.angle_alpha   90.00
_cell.angle_beta   90.00
_cell.angle_gamma   90.00
#
_symmetry.space_group_name_H-M   'P 1'
#
loop_
_entity.id
_entity.type
_entity.pdbx_description
1 polymer ?
#
loop_
_entity_poly.entity_id
_entity_poly.type
_entity_poly.pdbx_seq_one_letter_code
_entity_poly.pdbx_strand_id
1 'polypeptide(L)'
;MATIKQFKSFNEEQIDRILEKDKYDPEDFKTKTKKVQVLSKEATDMGIELIIGQLKLQTLKDIAEDLPEIQERLEKKSQTKATLTKYIREFISENPKHFFDNASIDLLAIILEAIDVVPSKDNALLADQALQTVQWEGIQAFLSRFDVAFLKGLCEELGLECETDSIPRITAAIASMEDAEKGQAPDTTITFSKKKLPIAPGVTYQDIYQHYFLDELVDYCAQNQLVKSGTKKQVINRILASFEEPEDKENAKPNKKVAEKSEKAKKVEKTETSAKSSKKSVVA
;
A
#
# COMPACT_ATOMS: atom_id res chain seq x y z
N MET A 1 -9.90 19.50 -11.38
CA MET A 1 -11.10 20.30 -11.00
C MET A 1 -12.08 19.48 -10.13
N ALA A 2 -11.64 18.43 -9.45
CA ALA A 2 -12.48 17.53 -8.65
C ALA A 2 -12.63 17.98 -7.19
N THR A 3 -11.55 18.36 -6.48
CA THR A 3 -11.63 18.83 -5.06
C THR A 3 -12.56 20.00 -4.88
N ILE A 4 -12.41 20.99 -5.77
CA ILE A 4 -13.23 22.19 -5.74
C ILE A 4 -14.69 21.83 -5.98
N LYS A 5 -15.01 20.81 -6.77
CA LYS A 5 -16.41 20.37 -6.97
C LYS A 5 -16.97 19.71 -5.72
N GLN A 6 -16.18 18.92 -5.00
CA GLN A 6 -16.61 18.22 -3.80
C GLN A 6 -16.96 19.21 -2.68
N PHE A 7 -16.05 20.08 -2.27
CA PHE A 7 -16.36 21.08 -1.24
C PHE A 7 -17.39 22.14 -1.69
N LYS A 8 -17.60 22.31 -3.01
CA LYS A 8 -18.67 23.18 -3.52
C LYS A 8 -20.07 22.60 -3.30
N SER A 9 -20.22 21.26 -3.25
CA SER A 9 -21.51 20.64 -2.98
C SER A 9 -21.95 20.84 -1.53
N PHE A 10 -20.99 21.09 -0.62
CA PHE A 10 -21.28 21.30 0.79
C PHE A 10 -21.94 22.67 0.97
N ASN A 11 -22.91 22.76 1.88
CA ASN A 11 -23.49 24.03 2.30
C ASN A 11 -22.50 24.81 3.20
N GLU A 12 -22.82 26.06 3.53
CA GLU A 12 -21.90 26.91 4.30
C GLU A 12 -21.71 26.42 5.73
N GLU A 13 -22.75 25.92 6.38
CA GLU A 13 -22.69 25.37 7.75
C GLU A 13 -21.77 24.14 7.83
N GLN A 14 -21.85 23.24 6.85
CA GLN A 14 -20.97 22.06 6.75
C GLN A 14 -19.50 22.47 6.60
N ILE A 15 -19.23 23.49 5.78
CA ILE A 15 -17.89 24.01 5.56
C ILE A 15 -17.33 24.65 6.85
N ASP A 16 -18.15 25.42 7.55
CA ASP A 16 -17.76 26.07 8.81
C ASP A 16 -17.44 25.03 9.88
N ARG A 17 -18.28 24.00 9.98
CA ARG A 17 -18.07 22.90 10.92
C ARG A 17 -16.75 22.16 10.66
N ILE A 18 -16.38 21.96 9.38
CA ILE A 18 -15.09 21.36 9.00
C ILE A 18 -13.93 22.28 9.38
N LEU A 19 -14.03 23.58 9.09
CA LEU A 19 -13.00 24.57 9.43
C LEU A 19 -12.78 24.65 10.93
N GLU A 20 -13.85 24.77 11.72
CA GLU A 20 -13.78 24.80 13.19
C GLU A 20 -13.13 23.53 13.75
N LYS A 21 -13.52 22.36 13.21
CA LYS A 21 -12.96 21.08 13.65
C LYS A 21 -11.46 20.97 13.36
N ASP A 22 -10.99 21.56 12.26
CA ASP A 22 -9.57 21.65 11.89
C ASP A 22 -8.88 22.91 12.47
N LYS A 23 -9.54 23.60 13.42
CA LYS A 23 -9.04 24.76 14.17
C LYS A 23 -8.75 26.02 13.33
N TYR A 24 -9.39 26.13 12.18
CA TYR A 24 -9.50 27.41 11.49
C TYR A 24 -10.62 28.24 12.12
N ASP A 25 -10.43 29.55 12.15
CA ASP A 25 -11.53 30.48 12.46
C ASP A 25 -12.33 30.72 11.17
N PRO A 26 -13.63 30.34 11.09
CA PRO A 26 -14.45 30.62 9.91
C PRO A 26 -14.51 32.11 9.53
N GLU A 27 -14.35 33.01 10.51
CA GLU A 27 -14.38 34.46 10.31
C GLU A 27 -13.13 34.98 9.55
N ASP A 28 -12.05 34.21 9.53
CA ASP A 28 -10.88 34.51 8.68
C ASP A 28 -11.27 34.49 7.18
N PHE A 29 -12.38 33.82 6.85
CA PHE A 29 -12.83 33.58 5.48
C PHE A 29 -14.24 34.10 5.23
N LYS A 30 -14.36 35.40 4.94
CA LYS A 30 -15.62 36.13 4.73
C LYS A 30 -16.63 35.55 3.71
N THR A 31 -16.24 34.60 2.85
CA THR A 31 -17.14 34.05 1.84
C THR A 31 -16.98 32.54 1.75
N LYS A 32 -18.09 31.83 1.52
CA LYS A 32 -18.10 30.40 1.17
C LYS A 32 -17.04 30.05 0.12
N THR A 33 -16.88 30.87 -0.91
CA THR A 33 -15.87 30.66 -1.96
C THR A 33 -14.44 30.61 -1.41
N LYS A 34 -14.08 31.50 -0.48
CA LYS A 34 -12.75 31.51 0.14
C LYS A 34 -12.57 30.30 1.06
N LYS A 35 -13.59 29.97 1.86
CA LYS A 35 -13.60 28.78 2.72
C LYS A 35 -13.33 27.50 1.90
N VAL A 36 -14.07 27.33 0.79
CA VAL A 36 -13.87 26.22 -0.15
C VAL A 36 -12.47 26.21 -0.76
N GLN A 37 -11.93 27.37 -1.13
CA GLN A 37 -10.58 27.46 -1.70
C GLN A 37 -9.51 26.98 -0.71
N VAL A 38 -9.65 27.35 0.57
CA VAL A 38 -8.72 26.95 1.62
C VAL A 38 -8.78 25.43 1.84
N LEU A 39 -9.98 24.88 2.03
CA LEU A 39 -10.16 23.43 2.18
C LEU A 39 -9.66 22.66 0.96
N SER A 40 -9.96 23.16 -0.25
CA SER A 40 -9.52 22.53 -1.50
C SER A 40 -7.99 22.57 -1.65
N LYS A 41 -7.35 23.67 -1.23
CA LYS A 41 -5.89 23.79 -1.24
C LYS A 41 -5.28 22.82 -0.24
N GLU A 42 -5.76 22.80 1.00
CA GLU A 42 -5.26 21.92 2.05
C GLU A 42 -5.38 20.43 1.67
N ALA A 43 -6.55 20.03 1.14
CA ALA A 43 -6.74 18.69 0.61
C ALA A 43 -5.79 18.38 -0.55
N THR A 44 -5.63 19.30 -1.51
CA THR A 44 -4.71 19.09 -2.65
C THR A 44 -3.25 18.97 -2.18
N ASP A 45 -2.82 19.80 -1.23
CA ASP A 45 -1.47 19.77 -0.67
C ASP A 45 -1.19 18.44 0.05
N MET A 46 -2.19 17.85 0.72
CA MET A 46 -2.10 16.50 1.28
C MET A 46 -2.02 15.40 0.23
N GLY A 47 -2.81 15.51 -0.84
CA GLY A 47 -2.75 14.55 -1.95
C GLY A 47 -1.36 14.54 -2.59
N ILE A 48 -0.78 15.72 -2.80
CA ILE A 48 0.59 15.88 -3.30
C ILE A 48 1.58 15.26 -2.30
N GLU A 49 1.44 15.54 -1.01
CA GLU A 49 2.32 14.97 0.02
C GLU A 49 2.31 13.44 0.03
N LEU A 50 1.13 12.83 -0.05
CA LEU A 50 0.99 11.38 -0.09
C LEU A 50 1.64 10.77 -1.32
N ILE A 51 1.30 11.29 -2.50
CA ILE A 51 1.77 10.75 -3.78
C ILE A 51 3.28 10.90 -3.91
N ILE A 52 3.81 12.10 -3.69
CA ILE A 52 5.26 12.35 -3.78
C ILE A 52 6.02 11.57 -2.70
N GLY A 53 5.40 11.34 -1.54
CA GLY A 53 5.96 10.50 -0.48
C GLY A 53 6.12 9.03 -0.87
N GLN A 54 5.24 8.51 -1.73
CA GLN A 54 5.28 7.12 -2.21
C GLN A 54 6.31 6.89 -3.32
N LEU A 55 6.72 7.93 -4.05
CA LEU A 55 7.71 7.81 -5.11
C LEU A 55 9.06 7.28 -4.60
N LYS A 56 9.73 6.52 -5.47
CA LYS A 56 11.08 6.01 -5.23
C LYS A 56 12.11 7.14 -5.36
N LEU A 57 13.25 6.99 -4.68
CA LEU A 57 14.32 8.00 -4.72
C LEU A 57 14.78 8.31 -6.14
N GLN A 58 14.89 7.29 -7.01
CA GLN A 58 15.32 7.51 -8.38
C GLN A 58 14.31 8.38 -9.14
N THR A 59 13.03 8.04 -9.09
CA THR A 59 11.95 8.85 -9.69
C THR A 59 11.97 10.29 -9.20
N LEU A 60 12.20 10.53 -7.90
CA LEU A 60 12.30 11.87 -7.35
C LEU A 60 13.52 12.64 -7.88
N LYS A 61 14.63 11.96 -8.18
CA LYS A 61 15.78 12.58 -8.84
C LYS A 61 15.45 12.94 -10.28
N ASP A 62 14.84 12.00 -11.00
CA ASP A 62 14.45 12.22 -12.41
C ASP A 62 13.51 13.43 -12.52
N ILE A 63 12.50 13.53 -11.64
CA ILE A 63 11.62 14.71 -11.54
C ILE A 63 12.40 15.98 -11.24
N ALA A 64 13.32 15.94 -10.29
CA ALA A 64 14.11 17.11 -9.93
C ALA A 64 15.07 17.54 -11.04
N GLU A 65 15.49 16.62 -11.92
CA GLU A 65 16.32 16.93 -13.09
C GLU A 65 15.57 17.75 -14.14
N ASP A 66 14.27 17.47 -14.31
CA ASP A 66 13.40 18.19 -15.24
C ASP A 66 12.89 19.54 -14.70
N LEU A 67 13.20 19.89 -13.45
CA LEU A 67 12.70 21.08 -12.76
C LEU A 67 13.85 22.02 -12.35
N PRO A 68 14.21 23.02 -13.19
CA PRO A 68 15.33 23.93 -12.93
C PRO A 68 15.25 24.67 -11.58
N GLU A 69 14.04 25.07 -11.17
CA GLU A 69 13.80 25.77 -9.90
C GLU A 69 14.11 24.89 -8.68
N ILE A 70 13.95 23.57 -8.82
CA ILE A 70 14.32 22.61 -7.79
C ILE A 70 15.82 22.35 -7.83
N GLN A 71 16.43 22.24 -9.02
CA GLN A 71 17.88 22.06 -9.13
C GLN A 71 18.66 23.16 -8.43
N GLU A 72 18.30 24.43 -8.63
CA GLU A 72 18.95 25.58 -7.98
C GLU A 72 18.91 25.46 -6.44
N ARG A 73 17.79 24.97 -5.89
CA ARG A 73 17.64 24.73 -4.44
C ARG A 73 18.45 23.53 -3.95
N LEU A 74 18.74 22.57 -4.81
CA LEU A 74 19.47 21.34 -4.50
C LEU A 74 20.99 21.45 -4.63
N GLU A 75 21.54 22.40 -5.40
CA GLU A 75 22.99 22.57 -5.60
C GLU A 75 23.80 22.64 -4.29
N LYS A 76 23.16 23.07 -3.19
CA LYS A 76 23.78 23.25 -1.87
C LYS A 76 23.38 22.18 -0.86
N LYS A 77 22.64 21.13 -1.25
CA LYS A 77 22.00 20.19 -0.32
C LYS A 77 22.18 18.74 -0.71
N SER A 78 22.10 17.84 0.28
CA SER A 78 22.09 16.40 0.03
C SER A 78 20.76 15.97 -0.63
N GLN A 79 20.87 15.27 -1.76
CA GLN A 79 19.72 14.73 -2.51
C GLN A 79 19.19 13.44 -1.87
N THR A 80 18.76 13.55 -0.61
CA THR A 80 18.06 12.47 0.08
C THR A 80 16.60 12.42 -0.35
N LYS A 81 15.94 11.27 -0.16
CA LYS A 81 14.49 11.13 -0.44
C LYS A 81 13.69 12.23 0.26
N ALA A 82 13.95 12.47 1.55
CA ALA A 82 13.27 13.49 2.33
C ALA A 82 13.47 14.90 1.76
N THR A 83 14.70 15.26 1.36
CA THR A 83 15.01 16.56 0.77
C THR A 83 14.25 16.76 -0.54
N LEU A 84 14.28 15.76 -1.43
CA LEU A 84 13.63 15.82 -2.74
C LEU A 84 12.11 15.87 -2.61
N THR A 85 11.52 14.98 -1.80
CA THR A 85 10.08 14.98 -1.50
C THR A 85 9.61 16.34 -1.01
N LYS A 86 10.36 16.96 -0.09
CA LYS A 86 10.02 18.30 0.42
C LYS A 86 9.98 19.36 -0.69
N TYR A 87 11.04 19.45 -1.49
CA TYR A 87 11.14 20.50 -2.52
C TYR A 87 10.18 20.30 -3.69
N ILE A 88 10.02 19.06 -4.13
CA ILE A 88 9.07 18.71 -5.19
C ILE A 88 7.65 19.00 -4.71
N ARG A 89 7.31 18.61 -3.48
CA ARG A 89 6.01 18.95 -2.89
C ARG A 89 5.78 20.47 -2.87
N GLU A 90 6.73 21.24 -2.34
CA GLU A 90 6.61 22.71 -2.28
C GLU A 90 6.37 23.30 -3.67
N PHE A 91 7.14 22.87 -4.67
CA PHE A 91 7.00 23.34 -6.05
C PHE A 91 5.64 22.99 -6.66
N ILE A 92 5.20 21.73 -6.55
CA ILE A 92 3.90 21.30 -7.09
C ILE A 92 2.75 22.02 -6.37
N SER A 93 2.86 22.23 -5.06
CA SER A 93 1.80 22.87 -4.25
C SER A 93 1.58 24.35 -4.60
N GLU A 94 2.58 25.04 -5.17
CA GLU A 94 2.44 26.44 -5.63
C GLU A 94 1.46 26.55 -6.81
N ASN A 95 1.53 25.62 -7.78
CA ASN A 95 0.60 25.58 -8.90
C ASN A 95 0.40 24.15 -9.42
N PRO A 96 -0.45 23.33 -8.75
CA PRO A 96 -0.60 21.92 -9.08
C PRO A 96 -1.04 21.72 -10.53
N LYS A 97 -2.02 22.53 -10.98
CA LYS A 97 -2.53 22.44 -12.34
C LYS A 97 -1.44 22.68 -13.38
N HIS A 98 -0.66 23.75 -13.22
CA HIS A 98 0.44 24.03 -14.14
C HIS A 98 1.48 22.92 -14.15
N PHE A 99 1.79 22.31 -13.02
CA PHE A 99 2.69 21.16 -12.98
C PHE A 99 2.15 19.98 -13.79
N PHE A 100 0.92 19.53 -13.52
CA PHE A 100 0.36 18.36 -14.21
C PHE A 100 0.11 18.62 -15.71
N ASP A 101 -0.30 19.83 -16.09
CA ASP A 101 -0.53 20.22 -17.49
C ASP A 101 0.78 20.21 -18.33
N ASN A 102 1.95 20.40 -17.69
CA ASN A 102 3.25 20.47 -18.38
C ASN A 102 4.17 19.28 -18.09
N ALA A 103 3.77 18.35 -17.22
CA ALA A 103 4.55 17.16 -16.90
C ALA A 103 4.64 16.22 -18.11
N SER A 104 5.74 15.47 -18.20
CA SER A 104 5.90 14.44 -19.23
C SER A 104 4.90 13.30 -19.02
N ILE A 105 4.49 12.65 -20.12
CA ILE A 105 3.57 11.51 -20.10
C ILE A 105 4.11 10.38 -19.20
N ASP A 106 5.41 10.11 -19.29
CA ASP A 106 6.06 9.08 -18.48
C ASP A 106 5.99 9.41 -16.98
N LEU A 107 6.20 10.68 -16.61
CA LEU A 107 6.06 11.12 -15.23
C LEU A 107 4.61 10.99 -14.73
N LEU A 108 3.63 11.38 -15.54
CA LEU A 108 2.22 11.25 -15.20
C LEU A 108 1.82 9.78 -15.00
N ALA A 109 2.32 8.87 -15.85
CA ALA A 109 2.10 7.43 -15.71
C ALA A 109 2.73 6.91 -14.41
N ILE A 110 3.98 7.29 -14.10
CA ILE A 110 4.65 6.88 -12.86
C ILE A 110 3.90 7.37 -11.62
N ILE A 111 3.38 8.61 -11.65
CA ILE A 111 2.60 9.18 -10.56
C ILE A 111 1.31 8.36 -10.33
N LEU A 112 0.60 8.00 -11.41
CA LEU A 112 -0.63 7.22 -11.34
C LEU A 112 -0.37 5.77 -10.89
N GLU A 113 0.69 5.14 -11.39
CA GLU A 113 1.09 3.79 -10.98
C GLU A 113 1.54 3.72 -9.53
N ALA A 114 2.16 4.77 -8.99
CA ALA A 114 2.59 4.82 -7.59
C ALA A 114 1.42 4.71 -6.59
N ILE A 115 0.21 5.05 -7.03
CA ILE A 115 -1.05 4.98 -6.28
C ILE A 115 -2.01 3.92 -6.84
N ASP A 116 -1.48 2.92 -7.56
CA ASP A 116 -2.23 1.80 -8.11
C ASP A 116 -3.40 2.22 -9.06
N VAL A 117 -3.29 3.39 -9.68
CA VAL A 117 -4.23 3.86 -10.71
C VAL A 117 -3.71 3.54 -12.10
N VAL A 118 -4.52 2.84 -12.89
CA VAL A 118 -4.18 2.51 -14.28
C VAL A 118 -4.18 3.79 -15.14
N PRO A 119 -3.06 4.14 -15.79
CA PRO A 119 -3.00 5.31 -16.65
C PRO A 119 -3.97 5.21 -17.83
N SER A 120 -4.61 6.33 -18.16
CA SER A 120 -5.43 6.47 -19.37
C SER A 120 -4.61 6.14 -20.62
N LYS A 121 -5.24 5.46 -21.57
CA LYS A 121 -4.65 5.24 -22.91
C LYS A 121 -4.64 6.50 -23.76
N ASP A 122 -5.47 7.49 -23.41
CA ASP A 122 -5.49 8.79 -24.05
C ASP A 122 -4.56 9.75 -23.30
N ASN A 123 -3.44 10.09 -23.95
CA ASN A 123 -2.42 10.99 -23.42
C ASN A 123 -2.98 12.37 -23.07
N ALA A 124 -4.01 12.85 -23.78
CA ALA A 124 -4.62 14.15 -23.52
C ALA A 124 -5.35 14.19 -22.17
N LEU A 125 -5.72 13.02 -21.62
CA LEU A 125 -6.45 12.90 -20.35
C LEU A 125 -5.53 12.59 -19.16
N LEU A 126 -4.27 12.25 -19.37
CA LEU A 126 -3.36 11.83 -18.30
C LEU A 126 -3.12 12.93 -17.25
N ALA A 127 -2.91 14.17 -17.69
CA ALA A 127 -2.69 15.31 -16.80
C ALA A 127 -3.91 15.55 -15.89
N ASP A 128 -5.10 15.55 -16.48
CA ASP A 128 -6.35 15.70 -15.76
C ASP A 128 -6.61 14.50 -14.84
N GLN A 129 -6.31 13.27 -15.27
CA GLN A 129 -6.44 12.06 -14.45
C GLN A 129 -5.51 12.12 -13.23
N ALA A 130 -4.23 12.46 -13.43
CA ALA A 130 -3.26 12.58 -12.35
C ALA A 130 -3.69 13.65 -11.34
N LEU A 131 -4.07 14.84 -11.81
CA LEU A 131 -4.55 15.90 -10.93
C LEU A 131 -5.84 15.49 -10.21
N GLN A 132 -6.79 14.83 -10.87
CA GLN A 132 -8.01 14.37 -10.21
C GLN A 132 -7.71 13.32 -9.14
N THR A 133 -6.76 12.42 -9.39
CA THR A 133 -6.36 11.40 -8.42
C THR A 133 -5.68 12.03 -7.20
N VAL A 134 -4.78 12.99 -7.40
CA VAL A 134 -4.19 13.79 -6.32
C VAL A 134 -5.28 14.45 -5.47
N GLN A 135 -6.27 15.04 -6.14
CA GLN A 135 -7.37 15.72 -5.46
C GLN A 135 -8.26 14.74 -4.67
N TRP A 136 -8.50 13.56 -5.23
CA TRP A 136 -9.28 12.49 -4.60
C TRP A 136 -8.58 11.95 -3.34
N GLU A 137 -7.33 11.49 -3.48
CA GLU A 137 -6.51 11.01 -2.37
C GLU A 137 -6.35 12.09 -1.30
N GLY A 138 -6.18 13.34 -1.73
CA GLY A 138 -6.09 14.50 -0.86
C GLY A 138 -7.32 14.74 0.00
N ILE A 139 -8.53 14.60 -0.56
CA ILE A 139 -9.78 14.71 0.23
C ILE A 139 -9.87 13.59 1.25
N GLN A 140 -9.59 12.35 0.83
CA GLN A 140 -9.66 11.21 1.76
C GLN A 140 -8.67 11.39 2.91
N ALA A 141 -7.44 11.82 2.61
CA ALA A 141 -6.41 12.11 3.60
C ALA A 141 -6.81 13.23 4.55
N PHE A 142 -7.34 14.34 4.00
CA PHE A 142 -7.85 15.47 4.79
C PHE A 142 -8.95 15.02 5.75
N LEU A 143 -9.97 14.33 5.24
CA LEU A 143 -11.09 13.87 6.05
C LEU A 143 -10.70 12.81 7.08
N SER A 144 -9.68 11.98 6.80
CA SER A 144 -9.22 10.92 7.71
C SER A 144 -8.65 11.44 9.03
N ARG A 145 -8.37 12.74 9.13
CA ARG A 145 -7.94 13.42 10.36
C ARG A 145 -9.07 13.55 11.39
N PHE A 146 -10.33 13.47 10.94
CA PHE A 146 -11.48 13.59 11.81
C PHE A 146 -11.89 12.25 12.42
N ASP A 147 -12.49 12.30 13.61
CA ASP A 147 -13.02 11.12 14.27
C ASP A 147 -14.28 10.57 13.56
N VAL A 148 -14.55 9.27 13.75
CA VAL A 148 -15.68 8.57 13.13
C VAL A 148 -17.01 9.24 13.44
N ALA A 149 -17.19 9.79 14.65
CA ALA A 149 -18.45 10.41 15.05
C ALA A 149 -18.71 11.70 14.26
N PHE A 150 -17.67 12.52 14.06
CA PHE A 150 -17.74 13.69 13.20
C PHE A 150 -18.05 13.31 11.75
N LEU A 151 -17.33 12.33 11.20
CA LEU A 151 -17.51 11.91 9.80
C LEU A 151 -18.91 11.32 9.54
N LYS A 152 -19.46 10.55 10.48
CA LYS A 152 -20.85 10.07 10.39
C LYS A 152 -21.87 11.20 10.44
N GLY A 153 -21.67 12.18 11.33
CA GLY A 153 -22.51 13.38 11.35
C GLY A 153 -22.46 14.16 10.04
N LEU A 154 -21.27 14.23 9.40
CA LEU A 154 -21.13 14.85 8.08
C LEU A 154 -21.82 14.02 6.98
N CYS A 155 -21.76 12.68 7.01
CA CYS A 155 -22.55 11.84 6.10
C CYS A 155 -24.06 12.14 6.21
N GLU A 156 -24.59 12.16 7.44
CA GLU A 156 -26.01 12.42 7.70
C GLU A 156 -26.44 13.79 7.15
N GLU A 157 -25.62 14.83 7.36
CA GLU A 157 -25.87 16.17 6.83
C GLU A 157 -25.81 16.23 5.29
N LEU A 158 -25.02 15.38 4.66
CA LEU A 158 -24.94 15.23 3.21
C LEU A 158 -26.04 14.32 2.64
N GLY A 159 -26.86 13.70 3.50
CA GLY A 159 -27.90 12.76 3.10
C GLY A 159 -27.37 11.39 2.67
N LEU A 160 -26.19 11.00 3.16
CA LEU A 160 -25.53 9.72 2.85
C LEU A 160 -25.78 8.68 3.96
N GLU A 161 -26.00 7.44 3.57
CA GLU A 161 -26.10 6.29 4.48
C GLU A 161 -24.70 5.73 4.77
N CYS A 162 -24.19 5.91 5.99
CA CYS A 162 -22.85 5.47 6.41
C CYS A 162 -22.93 4.41 7.53
N GLU A 163 -23.20 3.15 7.16
CA GLU A 163 -23.37 2.03 8.11
C GLU A 163 -22.05 1.40 8.61
N THR A 164 -20.91 2.00 8.30
CA THR A 164 -19.57 1.47 8.61
C THR A 164 -18.85 2.33 9.64
N ASP A 165 -17.95 1.75 10.44
CA ASP A 165 -17.03 2.48 11.33
C ASP A 165 -15.62 2.63 10.70
N SER A 166 -15.41 2.09 9.51
CA SER A 166 -14.15 2.21 8.77
C SER A 166 -13.97 3.63 8.24
N ILE A 167 -13.05 4.41 8.83
CA ILE A 167 -12.69 5.76 8.37
C ILE A 167 -12.47 5.79 6.85
N PRO A 168 -11.63 4.92 6.23
CA PRO A 168 -11.42 4.93 4.78
C PRO A 168 -12.71 4.82 3.97
N ARG A 169 -13.70 4.03 4.43
CA ARG A 169 -14.98 3.89 3.73
C ARG A 169 -15.86 5.12 3.89
N ILE A 170 -15.91 5.70 5.09
CA ILE A 170 -16.69 6.92 5.35
C ILE A 170 -16.11 8.09 4.55
N THR A 171 -14.78 8.26 4.56
CA THR A 171 -14.12 9.32 3.80
C THR A 171 -14.27 9.13 2.29
N ALA A 172 -14.25 7.89 1.81
CA ALA A 172 -14.53 7.59 0.40
C ALA A 172 -15.97 7.95 0.02
N ALA A 173 -16.97 7.59 0.84
CA ALA A 173 -18.37 7.96 0.64
C ALA A 173 -18.58 9.48 0.57
N ILE A 174 -18.01 10.22 1.53
CA ILE A 174 -18.06 11.69 1.52
C ILE A 174 -17.34 12.25 0.28
N ALA A 175 -16.22 11.64 -0.13
CA ALA A 175 -15.46 12.06 -1.31
C ALA A 175 -16.14 11.72 -2.64
N SER A 176 -16.97 10.66 -2.74
CA SER A 176 -17.74 10.33 -3.95
C SER A 176 -19.16 10.91 -3.95
N MET A 177 -19.68 11.37 -2.80
CA MET A 177 -21.12 11.58 -2.58
C MET A 177 -21.95 10.30 -2.78
N GLU A 178 -21.43 9.15 -2.33
CA GLU A 178 -22.12 7.85 -2.41
C GLU A 178 -22.23 7.22 -1.02
N ASP A 179 -23.21 6.33 -0.82
CA ASP A 179 -23.43 5.66 0.45
C ASP A 179 -22.27 4.72 0.82
N ALA A 180 -21.97 4.61 2.12
CA ALA A 180 -21.00 3.65 2.65
C ALA A 180 -21.71 2.45 3.27
N GLU A 181 -22.05 1.48 2.44
CA GLU A 181 -22.64 0.21 2.89
C GLU A 181 -21.67 -0.61 3.76
N LYS A 182 -22.21 -1.41 4.68
CA LYS A 182 -21.44 -2.47 5.35
C LYS A 182 -21.00 -3.48 4.30
N GLY A 183 -19.71 -3.49 3.99
CA GLY A 183 -19.14 -4.54 3.15
C GLY A 183 -19.53 -5.91 3.67
N GLN A 184 -20.06 -6.74 2.78
CA GLN A 184 -20.33 -8.14 3.07
C GLN A 184 -19.04 -8.79 3.55
N ALA A 185 -19.09 -9.47 4.69
CA ALA A 185 -17.98 -10.32 5.11
C ALA A 185 -17.71 -11.31 3.96
N PRO A 186 -16.44 -11.55 3.58
CA PRO A 186 -16.15 -12.52 2.54
C PRO A 186 -16.78 -13.84 2.96
N ASP A 187 -17.64 -14.38 2.09
CA ASP A 187 -18.29 -15.67 2.31
C ASP A 187 -17.19 -16.74 2.36
N THR A 188 -16.73 -17.05 3.57
CA THR A 188 -15.69 -18.05 3.83
C THR A 188 -16.28 -19.44 3.95
N THR A 189 -17.46 -19.68 3.36
CA THR A 189 -18.01 -21.03 3.20
C THR A 189 -17.19 -21.79 2.17
N ILE A 190 -16.02 -22.28 2.58
CA ILE A 190 -15.19 -23.14 1.75
C ILE A 190 -15.91 -24.47 1.61
N THR A 191 -16.56 -24.68 0.47
CA THR A 191 -17.20 -25.94 0.13
C THR A 191 -16.12 -26.95 -0.30
N PHE A 192 -16.08 -28.09 0.37
CA PHE A 192 -15.27 -29.23 -0.03
C PHE A 192 -16.17 -30.47 -0.14
N SER A 193 -15.73 -31.42 -0.95
CA SER A 193 -16.45 -32.65 -1.22
C SER A 193 -16.56 -33.49 0.04
N LYS A 194 -17.74 -34.04 0.32
CA LYS A 194 -17.94 -34.96 1.47
C LYS A 194 -17.26 -36.32 1.28
N LYS A 195 -16.84 -36.64 0.06
CA LYS A 195 -16.24 -37.92 -0.32
C LYS A 195 -14.78 -37.72 -0.74
N LYS A 196 -13.95 -38.74 -0.49
CA LYS A 196 -12.58 -38.81 -0.98
C LYS A 196 -12.59 -38.93 -2.51
N LEU A 197 -12.29 -37.83 -3.20
CA LEU A 197 -12.14 -37.79 -4.65
C LEU A 197 -10.74 -38.28 -5.06
N PRO A 198 -10.58 -39.06 -6.15
CA PRO A 198 -9.27 -39.40 -6.70
C PRO A 198 -8.46 -38.15 -7.02
N ILE A 199 -7.15 -38.17 -6.79
CA ILE A 199 -6.25 -37.05 -7.12
C ILE A 199 -6.13 -36.96 -8.65
N ALA A 200 -6.83 -35.98 -9.25
CA ALA A 200 -6.94 -35.77 -10.68
C ALA A 200 -7.11 -34.27 -11.00
N PRO A 201 -6.99 -33.83 -12.27
CA PRO A 201 -7.29 -32.46 -12.67
C PRO A 201 -8.70 -32.04 -12.23
N GLY A 202 -8.83 -30.85 -11.64
CA GLY A 202 -10.10 -30.29 -11.17
C GLY A 202 -10.44 -30.54 -9.69
N VAL A 203 -9.60 -31.25 -8.94
CA VAL A 203 -9.77 -31.40 -7.47
C VAL A 203 -9.23 -30.17 -6.74
N THR A 204 -9.93 -29.70 -5.71
CA THR A 204 -9.50 -28.51 -4.95
C THR A 204 -8.48 -28.84 -3.88
N TYR A 205 -7.72 -27.84 -3.43
CA TYR A 205 -6.80 -27.96 -2.30
C TYR A 205 -7.49 -28.55 -1.06
N GLN A 206 -8.73 -28.13 -0.78
CA GLN A 206 -9.48 -28.51 0.41
C GLN A 206 -9.98 -29.94 0.33
N ASP A 207 -10.36 -30.42 -0.86
CA ASP A 207 -10.68 -31.84 -1.09
C ASP A 207 -9.48 -32.73 -0.75
N ILE A 208 -8.29 -32.35 -1.20
CA ILE A 208 -7.07 -33.13 -0.94
C ILE A 208 -6.68 -33.01 0.54
N TYR A 209 -6.72 -31.80 1.10
CA TYR A 209 -6.33 -31.53 2.48
C TYR A 209 -7.18 -32.28 3.50
N GLN A 210 -8.49 -32.44 3.23
CA GLN A 210 -9.41 -33.10 4.14
C GLN A 210 -9.33 -34.64 4.05
N HIS A 211 -9.11 -35.21 2.86
CA HIS A 211 -9.32 -36.66 2.62
C HIS A 211 -8.05 -37.50 2.48
N TYR A 212 -6.89 -36.87 2.31
CA TYR A 212 -5.62 -37.58 2.12
C TYR A 212 -4.67 -37.34 3.29
N PHE A 213 -3.99 -38.37 3.75
CA PHE A 213 -2.87 -38.24 4.68
C PHE A 213 -1.58 -37.90 3.94
N LEU A 214 -0.59 -37.35 4.66
CA LEU A 214 0.69 -36.97 4.06
C LEU A 214 1.36 -38.17 3.37
N ASP A 215 1.31 -39.35 3.99
CA ASP A 215 1.93 -40.57 3.45
C ASP A 215 1.32 -40.95 2.10
N GLU A 216 -0.01 -40.87 1.96
CA GLU A 216 -0.72 -41.14 0.69
C GLU A 216 -0.33 -40.13 -0.40
N LEU A 217 -0.11 -38.87 -0.03
CA LEU A 217 0.33 -37.82 -0.97
C LEU A 217 1.79 -38.02 -1.38
N VAL A 218 2.64 -38.50 -0.47
CA VAL A 218 4.04 -38.85 -0.75
C VAL A 218 4.11 -40.04 -1.71
N ASP A 219 3.24 -41.04 -1.52
CA ASP A 219 3.11 -42.18 -2.43
C ASP A 219 2.62 -41.75 -3.81
N TYR A 220 1.63 -40.85 -3.87
CA TYR A 220 1.18 -40.26 -5.14
C TYR A 220 2.31 -39.50 -5.84
N CYS A 221 3.07 -38.67 -5.11
CA CYS A 221 4.24 -37.98 -5.64
C CYS A 221 5.32 -38.95 -6.13
N ALA A 222 5.49 -40.09 -5.45
CA ALA A 222 6.41 -41.14 -5.89
C ALA A 222 6.02 -41.77 -7.23
N GLN A 223 4.74 -42.05 -7.39
CA GLN A 223 4.19 -42.64 -8.63
C GLN A 223 4.25 -41.65 -9.79
N ASN A 224 4.06 -40.34 -9.52
CA ASN A 224 4.00 -39.28 -10.53
C ASN A 224 5.31 -38.47 -10.65
N GLN A 225 6.43 -38.97 -10.11
CA GLN A 225 7.76 -38.36 -10.20
C GLN A 225 7.87 -36.92 -9.64
N LEU A 226 7.02 -36.56 -8.68
CA LEU A 226 7.05 -35.27 -7.98
C LEU A 226 7.98 -35.35 -6.75
N VAL A 227 8.44 -34.18 -6.29
CA VAL A 227 9.24 -34.08 -5.06
C VAL A 227 8.41 -34.52 -3.85
N LYS A 228 8.97 -35.44 -3.04
CA LYS A 228 8.29 -36.08 -1.90
C LYS A 228 8.41 -35.33 -0.57
N SER A 229 9.38 -34.41 -0.45
CA SER A 229 9.66 -33.72 0.80
C SER A 229 8.73 -32.50 0.99
N GLY A 230 8.45 -32.21 2.26
CA GLY A 230 7.73 -31.02 2.69
C GLY A 230 6.57 -31.31 3.63
N THR A 231 5.92 -30.24 4.07
CA THR A 231 4.67 -30.27 4.82
C THR A 231 3.51 -30.68 3.92
N LYS A 232 2.42 -31.20 4.51
CA LYS A 232 1.20 -31.57 3.78
C LYS A 232 0.72 -30.50 2.80
N LYS A 233 0.73 -29.23 3.22
CA LYS A 233 0.35 -28.09 2.36
C LYS A 233 1.25 -27.98 1.12
N GLN A 234 2.57 -28.10 1.30
CA GLN A 234 3.55 -28.01 0.21
C GLN A 234 3.40 -29.16 -0.78
N VAL A 235 3.10 -30.37 -0.29
CA VAL A 235 2.88 -31.53 -1.15
C VAL A 235 1.59 -31.36 -1.96
N ILE A 236 0.50 -30.88 -1.35
CA ILE A 236 -0.77 -30.62 -2.06
C ILE A 236 -0.59 -29.56 -3.14
N ASN A 237 0.04 -28.43 -2.83
CA ASN A 237 0.27 -27.37 -3.82
C ASN A 237 1.11 -27.88 -5.01
N ARG A 238 2.08 -28.77 -4.76
CA ARG A 238 2.91 -29.37 -5.82
C ARG A 238 2.11 -30.35 -6.70
N ILE A 239 1.19 -31.10 -6.10
CA ILE A 239 0.27 -31.98 -6.83
C ILE A 239 -0.67 -31.15 -7.70
N LEU A 240 -1.27 -30.10 -7.16
CA LEU A 240 -2.16 -29.21 -7.92
C LEU A 240 -1.43 -28.50 -9.07
N ALA A 241 -0.23 -27.97 -8.80
CA ALA A 241 0.61 -27.34 -9.81
C ALA A 241 1.07 -28.32 -10.91
N SER A 242 1.03 -29.63 -10.68
CA SER A 242 1.34 -30.62 -11.72
C SER A 242 0.21 -30.84 -12.72
N PHE A 243 -1.01 -30.36 -12.41
CA PHE A 243 -2.18 -30.45 -13.29
C PHE A 243 -2.40 -29.19 -14.13
N GLU A 244 -1.77 -28.08 -13.76
CA GLU A 244 -1.78 -26.84 -14.51
C GLU A 244 -0.71 -26.96 -15.61
N GLU A 245 -1.11 -26.88 -16.89
CA GLU A 245 -0.17 -26.93 -18.01
C GLU A 245 0.88 -25.80 -17.88
N PRO A 246 2.14 -26.02 -18.32
CA PRO A 246 3.22 -25.08 -18.05
C PRO A 246 3.18 -23.90 -19.04
N GLU A 247 2.50 -22.83 -18.68
CA GLU A 247 3.01 -21.50 -19.01
C GLU A 247 3.99 -21.08 -17.91
N ASP A 248 5.27 -21.28 -18.21
CA ASP A 248 6.44 -20.77 -17.48
C ASP A 248 6.55 -21.15 -15.99
N LYS A 249 7.46 -22.11 -15.68
CA LYS A 249 8.51 -21.87 -14.67
C LYS A 249 9.56 -22.98 -14.57
N GLU A 250 10.80 -22.48 -14.59
CA GLU A 250 12.03 -23.11 -14.16
C GLU A 250 11.88 -23.94 -12.88
N ASN A 251 12.05 -25.26 -12.98
CA ASN A 251 12.53 -26.07 -11.86
C ASN A 251 13.97 -26.46 -12.15
N ALA A 252 14.87 -25.48 -12.04
CA ALA A 252 16.30 -25.71 -12.03
C ALA A 252 16.66 -26.60 -10.82
N LYS A 253 17.29 -27.75 -11.08
CA LYS A 253 17.98 -28.54 -10.06
C LYS A 253 19.10 -27.69 -9.45
N PRO A 254 19.19 -27.48 -8.13
CA PRO A 254 20.44 -27.01 -7.54
C PRO A 254 21.44 -28.17 -7.57
N ASN A 255 22.42 -28.05 -8.47
CA ASN A 255 23.51 -28.98 -8.58
C ASN A 255 24.37 -28.89 -7.31
N LYS A 256 24.43 -29.99 -6.56
CA LYS A 256 25.21 -30.14 -5.33
C LYS A 256 26.70 -30.10 -5.69
N LYS A 257 27.37 -28.97 -5.49
CA LYS A 257 28.84 -28.96 -5.44
C LYS A 257 29.28 -29.52 -4.09
N VAL A 258 30.09 -30.56 -4.20
CA VAL A 258 30.69 -31.40 -3.17
C VAL A 258 31.57 -30.55 -2.26
N ALA A 259 31.31 -30.56 -0.95
CA ALA A 259 32.25 -30.11 0.05
C ALA A 259 33.23 -31.26 0.34
N GLU A 260 34.46 -31.14 -0.15
CA GLU A 260 35.56 -32.02 0.21
C GLU A 260 35.96 -31.83 1.67
N LYS A 261 36.00 -32.95 2.38
CA LYS A 261 36.64 -33.10 3.68
C LYS A 261 38.16 -32.98 3.52
N SER A 262 38.81 -32.17 4.36
CA SER A 262 40.15 -32.52 4.84
C SER A 262 40.18 -32.41 6.38
N GLU A 263 40.36 -33.56 7.01
CA GLU A 263 40.75 -33.69 8.42
C GLU A 263 42.27 -33.85 8.54
N LYS A 264 42.76 -33.46 9.72
CA LYS A 264 44.00 -33.82 10.44
C LYS A 264 45.10 -32.73 10.45
N ALA A 265 45.81 -32.48 11.54
CA ALA A 265 45.69 -32.80 12.97
C ALA A 265 46.87 -32.14 13.73
N LYS A 266 46.63 -31.79 15.01
CA LYS A 266 47.55 -31.76 16.19
C LYS A 266 48.77 -30.80 16.16
N LYS A 267 48.96 -29.95 17.18
CA LYS A 267 49.40 -30.26 18.58
C LYS A 267 49.14 -29.01 19.47
N VAL A 268 48.44 -29.10 20.62
CA VAL A 268 48.99 -29.29 22.00
C VAL A 268 49.88 -28.10 22.41
N GLU A 269 49.63 -27.31 23.46
CA GLU A 269 49.51 -27.74 24.86
C GLU A 269 48.88 -26.68 25.81
N LYS A 270 48.43 -27.22 26.96
CA LYS A 270 47.92 -26.73 28.25
C LYS A 270 48.49 -25.40 28.77
N THR A 271 47.85 -24.67 29.70
CA THR A 271 47.55 -25.04 31.12
C THR A 271 46.58 -23.99 31.70
N GLU A 272 45.43 -24.38 32.25
CA GLU A 272 45.16 -24.73 33.67
C GLU A 272 44.66 -23.57 34.55
N THR A 273 43.40 -23.75 35.04
CA THR A 273 42.88 -23.49 36.41
C THR A 273 42.89 -22.04 36.95
N SER A 274 41.95 -21.54 37.77
CA SER A 274 40.93 -22.08 38.67
C SER A 274 39.88 -20.98 38.94
N ALA A 275 38.58 -21.26 38.98
CA ALA A 275 37.76 -21.60 40.17
C ALA A 275 37.54 -20.46 41.21
N LYS A 276 36.25 -20.34 41.61
CA LYS A 276 35.70 -19.76 42.86
C LYS A 276 35.76 -18.23 43.03
N SER A 277 34.83 -17.54 43.70
CA SER A 277 33.54 -17.88 44.32
C SER A 277 32.95 -16.57 44.89
N SER A 278 31.64 -16.39 44.71
CA SER A 278 30.66 -15.91 45.71
C SER A 278 30.77 -14.57 46.48
N LYS A 279 29.63 -13.85 46.42
CA LYS A 279 28.80 -13.30 47.53
C LYS A 279 29.24 -12.05 48.33
N LYS A 280 28.39 -11.00 48.18
CA LYS A 280 27.46 -10.42 49.21
C LYS A 280 28.03 -9.61 50.40
N SER A 281 27.74 -8.30 50.43
CA SER A 281 27.24 -7.46 51.57
C SER A 281 27.34 -5.97 51.18
N VAL A 282 26.28 -5.15 51.13
CA VAL A 282 25.49 -4.48 52.21
C VAL A 282 26.20 -3.23 52.79
N VAL A 283 25.40 -2.14 52.93
CA VAL A 283 25.62 -0.81 53.58
C VAL A 283 26.48 0.17 52.75
N ALA A 284 26.10 1.43 52.49
CA ALA A 284 25.23 2.37 53.21
C ALA A 284 24.29 3.14 52.28
#